data_AF-A0A7S1Y2S5-F1
#
_entry.id   AF-A0A7S1Y2S5-F1
#
_cell.length_a   1.000
_cell.length_b   1.000
_cell.length_c   1.000
_cell.angle_alpha   90.00
_cell.angle_beta   90.00
_cell.angle_gamma   90.00
#
_symmetry.space_group_name_H-M   'P 1'
#
loop_
_entity.id
_entity.type
_entity.pdbx_description
1 polymer ?
#
loop_
_entity_poly.entity_id
_entity_poly.type
_entity_poly.pdbx_seq_one_letter_code
_entity_poly.pdbx_strand_id
1 'polypeptide(L)'
;RDLDRVGCRELILQPINTRPRLSLQFYDALQEAGWSLEGERIVDVGGRWFLSSRFARKGPVRTKADIQTNNAIPGQLLEPTDMCYRRFVEHHKTWLEHDLSKKGSLCDDDARWMEFVAQQL
;
A
#
# COMPACT_ATOMS: atom_id res chain seq x y z
N ARG A 1 22.63 -20.73 -14.34
CA ARG A 1 23.36 -19.70 -13.58
C ARG A 1 22.35 -19.10 -12.61
N ASP A 2 22.23 -19.71 -11.45
CA ASP A 2 21.45 -19.14 -10.36
C ASP A 2 22.11 -17.81 -10.00
N LEU A 3 21.39 -16.71 -10.21
CA LEU A 3 21.71 -15.47 -9.53
C LEU A 3 21.77 -15.82 -8.05
N ASP A 4 22.97 -15.81 -7.50
CA ASP A 4 23.20 -15.92 -6.07
C ASP A 4 22.37 -14.80 -5.45
N ARG A 5 21.17 -15.16 -4.94
CA ARG A 5 20.21 -14.21 -4.43
C ARG A 5 20.85 -13.67 -3.16
N VAL A 6 21.58 -12.56 -3.29
CA VAL A 6 22.05 -11.72 -2.19
C VAL A 6 20.93 -11.75 -1.16
N GLY A 7 21.22 -12.25 0.04
CA GLY A 7 20.25 -12.56 1.08
C GLY A 7 19.51 -11.32 1.57
N CYS A 8 18.67 -10.75 0.70
CA CYS A 8 17.94 -9.52 0.89
C CYS A 8 16.92 -9.80 1.99
N ARG A 9 17.14 -9.15 3.13
CA ARG A 9 16.29 -9.32 4.31
C ARG A 9 15.21 -8.25 4.37
N GLU A 10 15.47 -7.10 3.75
CA GLU A 10 14.56 -5.96 3.75
C GLU A 10 14.50 -5.32 2.37
N LEU A 11 13.34 -4.78 2.03
CA LEU A 11 13.13 -3.89 0.88
C LEU A 11 12.62 -2.56 1.41
N ILE A 12 13.19 -1.46 0.90
CA ILE A 12 12.69 -0.11 1.15
C ILE A 12 12.33 0.46 -0.21
N LEU A 13 11.04 0.73 -0.40
CA LEU A 13 10.47 1.01 -1.71
C LEU A 13 9.68 2.31 -1.65
N GLN A 14 9.85 3.17 -2.64
CA GLN A 14 9.17 4.46 -2.75
C GLN A 14 8.63 4.58 -4.18
N PRO A 15 7.49 3.95 -4.49
CA PRO A 15 6.89 4.04 -5.82
C PRO A 15 6.50 5.50 -6.11
N ILE A 16 6.76 5.93 -7.36
CA ILE A 16 6.47 7.30 -7.81
C ILE A 16 4.96 7.53 -8.00
N ASN A 17 4.22 6.45 -8.27
CA ASN A 17 2.77 6.49 -8.40
C ASN A 17 2.11 5.95 -7.14
N THR A 18 1.45 6.83 -6.40
CA THR A 18 0.77 6.52 -5.14
C THR A 18 -0.73 6.33 -5.30
N ARG A 19 -1.24 6.14 -6.54
CA ARG A 19 -2.66 5.83 -6.72
C ARG A 19 -2.99 4.53 -5.96
N PRO A 20 -4.02 4.51 -5.10
CA PRO A 20 -4.35 3.40 -4.22
C PRO A 20 -4.28 2.03 -4.89
N ARG A 21 -4.98 1.84 -6.02
CA ARG A 21 -4.94 0.60 -6.80
C ARG A 21 -3.54 0.09 -7.11
N LEU A 22 -2.66 0.95 -7.62
CA LEU A 22 -1.33 0.51 -8.05
C LEU A 22 -0.44 0.16 -6.84
N SER A 23 -0.59 0.93 -5.76
CA SER A 23 0.11 0.63 -4.51
C SER A 23 -0.40 -0.67 -3.88
N LEU A 24 -1.69 -0.95 -3.95
CA LEU A 24 -2.28 -2.22 -3.48
C LEU A 24 -1.76 -3.41 -4.26
N GLN A 25 -1.83 -3.37 -5.60
CA GLN A 25 -1.32 -4.45 -6.46
C GLN A 25 0.16 -4.75 -6.19
N PHE A 26 0.93 -3.69 -5.92
CA PHE A 26 2.32 -3.81 -5.53
C PHE A 26 2.52 -4.47 -4.16
N TYR A 27 1.71 -4.10 -3.16
CA TYR A 27 1.76 -4.70 -1.83
C TYR A 27 1.36 -6.18 -1.90
N ASP A 28 0.31 -6.50 -2.64
CA ASP A 28 -0.16 -7.88 -2.82
C ASP A 28 0.92 -8.74 -3.47
N ALA A 29 1.55 -8.27 -4.55
CA ALA A 29 2.63 -8.99 -5.21
C ALA A 29 3.83 -9.26 -4.28
N LEU A 30 4.18 -8.30 -3.42
CA LEU A 30 5.24 -8.48 -2.43
C LEU A 30 4.85 -9.49 -1.35
N GLN A 31 3.61 -9.42 -0.88
CA GLN A 31 3.08 -10.30 0.16
C GLN A 31 2.98 -11.74 -0.30
N GLU A 32 2.51 -11.96 -1.54
CA GLU A 32 2.53 -13.27 -2.21
C GLU A 32 3.96 -13.82 -2.35
N ALA A 33 4.95 -12.95 -2.53
CA ALA A 33 6.36 -13.32 -2.61
C ALA A 33 7.04 -13.55 -1.25
N GLY A 34 6.32 -13.45 -0.13
CA GLY A 34 6.84 -13.70 1.23
C GLY A 34 7.47 -12.49 1.92
N TRP A 35 7.10 -11.29 1.48
CA TRP A 35 7.48 -10.04 2.13
C TRP A 35 6.33 -9.53 3.02
N SER A 36 6.65 -9.09 4.24
CA SER A 36 5.67 -8.54 5.18
C SER A 36 5.96 -7.07 5.40
N LEU A 37 4.92 -6.22 5.44
CA LEU A 37 5.07 -4.79 5.68
C LEU A 37 5.46 -4.54 7.14
N GLU A 38 6.54 -3.78 7.37
CA GLU A 38 7.12 -3.52 8.70
C GLU A 38 7.29 -2.02 8.99
N GLY A 39 6.97 -1.15 8.05
CA GLY A 39 6.98 0.28 8.28
C GLY A 39 6.55 1.08 7.06
N GLU A 40 5.96 2.24 7.32
CA GLU A 40 5.58 3.19 6.28
C GLU A 40 5.96 4.60 6.70
N ARG A 41 6.22 5.46 5.73
CA ARG A 41 6.42 6.89 5.93
C ARG A 41 5.87 7.64 4.74
N ILE A 42 5.16 8.74 5.00
CA ILE A 42 4.71 9.66 3.96
C ILE A 42 5.35 11.03 4.15
N VAL A 43 5.74 11.67 3.05
CA VAL A 43 6.23 13.05 3.04
C VAL A 43 5.61 13.82 1.89
N ASP A 44 5.36 15.11 2.10
CA ASP A 44 4.97 16.06 1.05
C ASP A 44 6.19 16.89 0.66
N VAL A 45 6.61 16.79 -0.60
CA VAL A 45 7.72 17.56 -1.15
C VAL A 45 7.27 18.24 -2.44
N GLY A 46 7.10 19.57 -2.37
CA GLY A 46 6.70 20.38 -3.52
C GLY A 46 5.28 20.09 -4.01
N GLY A 47 4.35 19.78 -3.10
CA GLY A 47 2.95 19.49 -3.44
C GLY A 47 2.74 18.08 -4.03
N ARG A 48 3.70 17.19 -3.79
CA ARG A 48 3.63 15.78 -4.20
C ARG A 48 3.88 14.90 -2.98
N TRP A 49 3.02 13.90 -2.82
CA TRP A 49 3.18 12.91 -1.77
C TRP A 49 4.10 11.78 -2.19
N PHE A 50 4.96 11.37 -1.28
CA PHE A 50 5.83 10.24 -1.44
C PHE A 50 5.63 9.27 -0.29
N LEU A 51 5.01 8.13 -0.61
CA LEU A 51 4.86 7.01 0.32
C LEU A 51 6.08 6.10 0.18
N SER A 52 6.78 5.89 1.28
CA SER A 52 7.87 4.92 1.41
C SER A 52 7.44 3.77 2.30
N SER A 53 7.73 2.55 1.86
CA SER A 53 7.26 1.32 2.49
C SER A 53 8.45 0.39 2.71
N ARG A 54 8.58 -0.09 3.95
CA ARG A 54 9.61 -1.05 4.34
C ARG A 54 8.98 -2.41 4.51
N PHE A 55 9.53 -3.40 3.81
CA PHE A 55 9.13 -4.79 3.91
C PHE A 55 10.28 -5.64 4.42
N ALA A 56 10.00 -6.62 5.29
CA ALA A 56 10.96 -7.63 5.70
C ALA A 56 10.58 -9.01 5.16
N ARG A 57 11.60 -9.82 4.88
CA ARG A 57 11.41 -11.19 4.40
C ARG A 57 11.05 -12.10 5.58
N LYS A 58 9.82 -12.61 5.61
CA LYS A 58 9.38 -13.59 6.64
C LYS A 58 9.56 -15.05 6.23
N GLY A 59 10.05 -15.28 5.02
CA GLY A 59 10.19 -16.61 4.43
C GLY A 59 9.07 -16.87 3.41
N PRO A 60 9.18 -17.95 2.62
CA PRO A 60 8.14 -18.28 1.65
C PRO A 60 6.81 -18.54 2.37
N VAL A 61 5.74 -17.87 1.92
CA VAL A 61 4.36 -18.17 2.28
C VAL A 61 4.11 -19.64 1.98
N ARG A 62 3.78 -20.45 3.00
CA ARG A 62 3.62 -21.90 2.82
C ARG A 62 2.16 -22.29 2.62
N THR A 63 1.23 -21.45 3.06
CA THR A 63 -0.20 -21.75 3.04
C THR A 63 -1.01 -20.55 2.57
N LYS A 64 -2.22 -20.79 2.04
CA LYS A 64 -3.18 -19.72 1.72
C LYS A 64 -3.59 -18.89 2.95
N ALA A 65 -3.52 -19.48 4.15
CA ALA A 65 -3.79 -18.79 5.41
C ALA A 65 -2.71 -17.73 5.73
N ASP A 66 -1.45 -17.99 5.35
CA ASP A 66 -0.36 -17.02 5.49
C ASP A 66 -0.56 -15.82 4.55
N ILE A 67 -1.22 -16.01 3.40
CA ILE A 67 -1.57 -14.92 2.47
C ILE A 67 -2.68 -14.04 3.07
N GLN A 68 -3.72 -14.65 3.66
CA GLN A 68 -4.85 -13.91 4.24
C GLN A 68 -4.46 -13.05 5.45
N THR A 69 -3.41 -13.45 6.18
CA THR A 69 -2.88 -12.66 7.31
C THR A 69 -1.96 -11.52 6.86
N ASN A 70 -1.40 -11.58 5.65
CA ASN A 70 -0.63 -10.53 4.99
C ASN A 70 -1.52 -9.80 3.96
N ASN A 71 -2.60 -9.16 4.42
CA ASN A 71 -3.44 -8.32 3.56
C ASN A 71 -3.16 -6.82 3.82
N ALA A 72 -1.87 -6.46 3.86
CA ALA A 72 -1.46 -5.10 4.18
C ALA A 72 -1.97 -4.10 3.14
N ILE A 73 -2.41 -2.94 3.62
CA ILE A 73 -2.94 -1.86 2.78
C ILE A 73 -1.99 -0.65 2.84
N PRO A 74 -1.75 0.05 1.72
CA PRO A 74 -0.95 1.27 1.71
C PRO A 74 -1.49 2.31 2.68
N GLY A 75 -0.65 2.73 3.63
CA GLY A 75 -0.97 3.67 4.69
C GLY A 75 -1.43 3.03 6.00
N GLN A 76 -1.50 1.70 6.10
CA GLN A 76 -1.95 1.03 7.34
C GLN A 76 -1.06 1.29 8.56
N LEU A 77 0.23 1.54 8.35
CA LEU A 77 1.19 1.81 9.42
C LEU A 77 1.48 3.31 9.58
N LEU A 78 0.72 4.16 8.89
CA LEU A 78 0.80 5.61 9.06
C LEU A 78 -0.13 6.08 10.17
N GLU A 79 0.32 7.06 10.94
CA GLU A 79 -0.46 7.65 12.01
C GLU A 79 -1.65 8.44 11.46
N PRO A 80 -2.91 8.13 11.83
CA PRO A 80 -4.08 8.86 11.36
C PRO A 80 -4.09 10.34 11.77
N THR A 81 -3.26 10.75 12.74
CA THR A 81 -3.10 12.14 13.17
C THR A 81 -2.08 12.91 12.32
N ASP A 82 -1.29 12.24 11.48
CA ASP A 82 -0.34 12.88 10.56
C ASP A 82 -1.09 13.69 9.51
N MET A 83 -0.85 15.01 9.50
CA MET A 83 -1.49 15.94 8.58
C MET A 83 -1.14 15.69 7.10
N CYS A 84 0.06 15.20 6.81
CA CYS A 84 0.48 14.81 5.47
C CYS A 84 -0.36 13.61 5.00
N TYR A 85 -0.51 12.60 5.86
CA TYR A 85 -1.32 11.42 5.56
C TYR A 85 -2.79 11.77 5.37
N ARG A 86 -3.38 12.61 6.24
CA ARG A 86 -4.78 13.05 6.10
C ARG A 86 -5.04 13.73 4.75
N ARG A 87 -4.17 14.67 4.36
CA ARG A 87 -4.29 15.37 3.07
C ARG A 87 -4.15 14.41 1.88
N PHE A 88 -3.24 13.45 1.99
CA PHE A 88 -3.07 12.40 1.00
C PHE A 88 -4.35 11.57 0.84
N VAL A 89 -4.95 11.14 1.96
CA VAL A 89 -6.18 10.33 1.96
C VAL A 89 -7.35 11.12 1.38
N GLU A 90 -7.56 12.35 1.86
CA GLU A 90 -8.64 13.22 1.40
C GLU A 90 -8.57 13.45 -0.12
N HIS A 91 -7.38 13.77 -0.64
CA HIS A 91 -7.18 13.96 -2.06
C HIS A 91 -7.57 12.73 -2.89
N HIS A 92 -7.08 11.55 -2.51
CA HIS A 92 -7.37 10.32 -3.24
C HIS A 92 -8.83 9.89 -3.09
N LYS A 93 -9.44 10.12 -1.93
CA LYS A 93 -10.87 9.88 -1.69
C LYS A 93 -11.72 10.71 -2.64
N THR A 94 -11.49 12.03 -2.72
CA THR A 94 -12.20 12.91 -3.65
C THR A 94 -12.05 12.45 -5.09
N TRP A 95 -10.84 12.02 -5.48
CA TRP A 95 -10.61 11.49 -6.82
C TRP A 95 -11.41 10.21 -7.09
N LEU A 96 -11.40 9.26 -6.16
CA LEU A 96 -12.14 7.99 -6.29
C LEU A 96 -13.65 8.20 -6.27
N GLU A 97 -14.18 9.10 -5.42
CA GLU A 97 -15.60 9.47 -5.40
C GLU A 97 -16.03 10.05 -6.75
N HIS A 98 -15.20 10.90 -7.34
CA HIS A 98 -15.45 11.43 -8.68
C HIS A 98 -15.40 10.33 -9.75
N ASP A 99 -14.42 9.42 -9.70
CA ASP A 99 -14.35 8.26 -10.60
C ASP A 99 -15.60 7.37 -10.46
N LEU A 100 -16.06 7.11 -9.24
CA LEU A 100 -17.29 6.37 -8.94
C LEU A 100 -18.51 7.06 -9.53
N SER A 101 -18.63 8.39 -9.36
CA SER A 101 -19.74 9.16 -9.91
C SER A 101 -19.81 9.12 -11.44
N LYS A 102 -18.65 9.03 -12.11
CA LYS A 102 -18.56 8.99 -13.58
C LYS A 102 -18.72 7.60 -14.17
N LYS A 103 -18.19 6.57 -13.51
CA LYS A 103 -18.13 5.19 -14.03
C LYS A 103 -19.24 4.31 -13.49
N GLY A 104 -19.86 4.68 -12.36
CA GLY A 104 -20.88 3.90 -11.65
C GLY A 104 -20.31 2.81 -10.74
N SER A 105 -19.01 2.51 -10.83
CA SER A 105 -18.33 1.54 -9.97
C SER A 105 -16.86 1.87 -9.75
N LEU A 106 -16.30 1.34 -8.66
CA LEU A 106 -14.87 1.25 -8.42
C LEU A 106 -14.39 -0.16 -8.74
N CYS A 107 -13.11 -0.31 -9.07
CA CYS A 107 -12.50 -1.64 -9.09
C CYS A 107 -12.25 -2.15 -7.66
N ASP A 108 -12.06 -3.45 -7.51
CA ASP A 108 -11.95 -4.11 -6.21
C ASP A 108 -10.83 -3.51 -5.35
N ASP A 109 -9.68 -3.19 -5.94
CA ASP A 109 -8.55 -2.56 -5.23
C ASP A 109 -8.92 -1.17 -4.71
N ASP A 110 -9.52 -0.32 -5.54
CA ASP A 110 -9.94 1.02 -5.13
C ASP A 110 -11.04 0.94 -4.04
N ALA A 111 -11.97 -0.01 -4.15
CA ALA A 111 -13.02 -0.24 -3.15
C ALA A 111 -12.44 -0.73 -1.82
N ARG A 112 -11.50 -1.67 -1.84
CA ARG A 112 -10.79 -2.19 -0.67
C ARG A 112 -10.01 -1.10 0.07
N TRP A 113 -9.33 -0.23 -0.67
CA TRP A 113 -8.65 0.92 -0.04
C TRP A 113 -9.65 1.90 0.59
N MET A 114 -10.75 2.21 -0.11
CA MET A 114 -11.82 3.07 0.39
C MET A 114 -12.46 2.54 1.68
N GLU A 115 -12.70 1.23 1.76
CA GLU A 115 -13.21 0.57 2.97
C GLU A 115 -12.23 0.71 4.14
N PHE A 116 -10.95 0.48 3.89
CA PHE A 116 -9.91 0.65 4.91
C PHE A 116 -9.84 2.08 5.46
N VAL A 117 -9.78 3.10 4.58
CA VAL A 117 -9.68 4.49 5.05
C VAL A 117 -10.95 4.96 5.76
N ALA A 118 -12.12 4.40 5.44
CA ALA A 118 -13.38 4.70 6.12
C ALA A 118 -13.43 4.16 7.56
N GLN A 119 -12.60 3.16 7.91
CA GLN A 119 -12.53 2.60 9.26
C GLN A 119 -11.47 3.30 10.13
N GLN A 120 -10.56 4.06 9.52
CA GLN A 120 -9.39 4.68 10.17
C GLN A 120 -9.58 6.17 10.51
N LEU A 121 -10.59 6.81 9.90
CA LEU A 121 -10.92 8.24 10.05
C LEU A 121 -12.31 8.40 10.66
#